data_AF-A0A087GCC3-F1
#
_entry.id   AF-A0A087GCC3-F1
#
_cell.length_a   1.000
_cell.length_b   1.000
_cell.length_c   1.000
_cell.angle_alpha   90.00
_cell.angle_beta   90.00
_cell.angle_gamma   90.00
#
_symmetry.space_group_name_H-M   'P 1'
#
loop_
_entity.id
_entity.type
_entity.pdbx_description
1 polymer ?
#
loop_
_entity_poly.entity_id
_entity_poly.type
_entity_poly.pdbx_seq_one_letter_code
_entity_poly.pdbx_strand_id
1 'polypeptide(L)' 'MLSTADSSPCDGKCNMRCSKAGRQDRCLKYCNICCQKCDNCVPSGTYGNKDECPCYRDMKNSKGQPKCP' A
#
# COMPACT_ATOMS: atom_id res chain seq x y z
N MET A 1 -6.93 27.04 -1.71
CA MET A 1 -6.58 26.58 -3.08
C MET A 1 -5.69 25.34 -2.95
N LEU A 2 -6.22 24.15 -3.19
CA LEU A 2 -5.61 23.06 -3.98
C LEU A 2 -6.57 21.87 -3.95
N SER A 3 -7.59 21.93 -4.82
CA SER A 3 -8.32 20.75 -5.26
C SER A 3 -7.52 20.19 -6.43
N THR A 4 -6.70 19.17 -6.18
CA THR A 4 -6.07 18.39 -7.27
C THR A 4 -6.76 17.04 -7.33
N ALA A 5 -7.52 16.88 -8.41
CA ALA A 5 -7.99 15.66 -9.06
C ALA A 5 -7.90 14.35 -8.27
N ASP A 6 -9.07 13.74 -8.11
CA ASP A 6 -9.42 12.31 -7.94
C ASP A 6 -8.37 11.28 -8.41
N SER A 7 -7.22 11.27 -7.75
CA SER A 7 -6.21 10.23 -7.77
C SER A 7 -6.02 9.92 -6.31
N SER A 8 -6.63 8.83 -5.84
CA SER A 8 -6.52 8.44 -4.45
C SER A 8 -5.02 8.50 -4.06
N PRO A 9 -4.62 9.14 -2.96
CA PRO A 9 -3.21 9.25 -2.55
C PRO A 9 -2.51 7.88 -2.45
N CYS A 10 -3.28 6.80 -2.49
CA CYS A 10 -2.86 5.43 -2.64
C CYS A 10 -2.34 5.03 -4.02
N ASP A 11 -2.94 5.48 -5.13
CA ASP A 11 -2.59 4.99 -6.46
C ASP A 11 -1.14 5.30 -6.83
N GLY A 12 -0.69 6.53 -6.61
CA GLY A 12 0.71 6.91 -6.85
C GLY A 12 1.70 6.12 -5.99
N LYS A 13 1.41 6.00 -4.69
CA LYS A 13 2.28 5.28 -3.75
C LYS A 13 2.31 3.78 -4.02
N CYS A 14 1.16 3.19 -4.32
CA CYS A 14 1.05 1.76 -4.62
C CYS A 14 1.68 1.40 -5.96
N ASN A 15 1.62 2.28 -6.96
CA ASN A 15 2.37 2.10 -8.20
C ASN A 15 3.89 2.04 -7.95
N MET A 16 4.42 2.95 -7.12
CA MET A 16 5.83 2.88 -6.73
C MET A 16 6.14 1.58 -5.98
N ARG A 17 5.37 1.26 -4.94
CA ARG A 17 5.55 0.07 -4.09
C ARG A 17 5.54 -1.22 -4.89
N CYS A 18 4.69 -1.31 -5.90
CA CYS A 18 4.47 -2.50 -6.71
C CYS A 18 5.28 -2.53 -8.01
N SER A 19 6.10 -1.52 -8.30
CA SER A 19 6.85 -1.37 -9.57
C SER A 19 7.78 -2.54 -9.90
N LYS A 20 8.24 -3.29 -8.90
CA LYS A 20 9.10 -4.49 -9.07
C LYS A 20 8.41 -5.79 -8.68
N ALA A 21 7.09 -5.77 -8.46
CA ALA A 21 6.35 -6.95 -8.04
C ALA A 21 6.11 -7.90 -9.22
N GLY A 22 6.49 -9.18 -9.08
CA GLY A 22 6.26 -10.18 -10.13
C GLY A 22 4.77 -10.49 -10.42
N ARG A 23 3.86 -10.08 -9.52
CA ARG A 23 2.40 -10.12 -9.75
C ARG A 23 1.81 -8.74 -9.49
N GLN A 24 1.91 -7.87 -10.48
CA GLN A 24 1.60 -6.44 -10.37
C GLN A 24 0.14 -6.19 -9.93
N ASP A 25 -0.85 -6.79 -10.60
CA ASP A 25 -2.28 -6.61 -10.26
C ASP A 25 -2.61 -7.02 -8.82
N ARG A 26 -1.99 -8.12 -8.36
CA ARG A 26 -2.16 -8.60 -7.00
C ARG A 26 -1.56 -7.61 -6.00
N CYS A 27 -0.36 -7.11 -6.28
CA CYS A 27 0.30 -6.13 -5.42
C CYS A 27 -0.53 -4.85 -5.32
N LEU A 28 -0.94 -4.27 -6.45
CA LEU A 28 -1.73 -3.04 -6.49
C LEU A 28 -3.05 -3.19 -5.72
N LYS A 29 -3.77 -4.31 -5.93
CA LYS A 29 -5.02 -4.60 -5.23
C LYS A 29 -4.84 -4.59 -3.70
N TYR A 30 -3.86 -5.33 -3.18
CA TYR A 30 -3.66 -5.39 -1.73
C TYR A 30 -3.04 -4.10 -1.18
N CYS A 31 -2.16 -3.45 -1.93
CA CYS A 31 -1.60 -2.16 -1.53
C CYS A 31 -2.70 -1.11 -1.37
N ASN A 32 -3.61 -0.98 -2.36
CA ASN A 32 -4.70 -0.01 -2.29
C ASN A 32 -5.66 -0.29 -1.15
N ILE A 33 -6.01 -1.56 -0.90
CA ILE A 33 -6.82 -1.94 0.28
C ILE A 33 -6.13 -1.52 1.58
N CYS A 34 -4.81 -1.73 1.67
CA CYS A 34 -4.07 -1.40 2.88
C CYS A 34 -3.86 0.09 3.07
N CYS A 35 -3.58 0.80 1.99
CA CYS A 35 -3.42 2.24 1.99
C CYS A 35 -4.71 2.94 2.43
N GLN A 36 -5.88 2.55 1.87
CA GLN A 36 -7.17 3.12 2.25
C GLN A 36 -7.54 2.87 3.71
N LYS A 37 -7.12 1.73 4.27
CA LYS A 37 -7.38 1.36 5.66
C LYS A 37 -6.40 1.99 6.67
N CYS A 38 -5.27 2.48 6.21
CA CYS A 38 -4.17 2.95 7.05
C CYS A 38 -3.85 4.42 6.77
N ASP A 39 -4.89 5.27 6.70
CA ASP A 39 -4.79 6.72 6.54
C ASP A 39 -3.91 7.16 5.36
N ASN A 40 -4.02 6.42 4.24
CA ASN A 40 -3.25 6.64 3.03
C ASN A 40 -1.72 6.47 3.19
N CYS A 41 -1.29 5.67 4.17
CA CYS A 41 0.11 5.33 4.41
C CYS A 41 0.54 4.12 3.58
N VAL A 42 1.65 4.26 2.85
CA VAL A 42 2.32 3.18 2.11
C VAL A 42 3.82 3.33 2.37
N PRO A 43 4.52 2.26 2.78
CA PRO A 43 5.96 2.29 3.00
C PRO A 43 6.77 2.68 1.75
N SER A 44 7.89 3.34 1.96
CA SER A 44 8.85 3.68 0.92
C SER A 44 9.46 2.45 0.25
N GLY A 45 9.95 2.62 -0.98
CA GLY A 45 10.61 1.56 -1.75
C GLY A 45 9.66 0.46 -2.23
N THR A 46 10.22 -0.59 -2.83
CA THR A 46 9.45 -1.70 -3.43
C THR A 46 9.35 -2.94 -2.53
N TYR A 47 10.04 -2.94 -1.40
CA TYR A 47 10.08 -4.02 -0.42
C TYR A 47 10.54 -3.47 0.94
N GLY A 48 10.19 -4.14 2.05
CA GLY A 48 10.63 -3.72 3.38
C GLY A 48 9.98 -2.42 3.89
N ASN A 49 10.67 -1.71 4.78
CA ASN A 49 10.29 -0.39 5.36
C ASN A 49 8.91 -0.32 6.01
N LYS A 50 8.32 -1.46 6.35
CA LYS A 50 6.95 -1.52 6.86
C LYS A 50 6.78 -0.77 8.19
N ASP A 51 7.87 -0.58 8.94
CA ASP A 51 7.87 0.18 10.19
C ASP A 51 7.55 1.67 10.01
N GLU A 52 7.69 2.22 8.79
CA GLU A 52 7.24 3.58 8.44
C GLU A 52 5.71 3.71 8.54
N CYS A 53 4.97 2.61 8.34
CA CYS A 53 3.52 2.56 8.39
C CYS A 53 3.06 1.40 9.27
N PRO A 54 3.01 1.55 10.61
CA PRO A 54 2.66 0.46 11.53
C PRO A 54 1.32 -0.23 11.22
N CYS A 55 0.27 0.52 10.88
CA CYS A 55 -1.00 -0.06 10.44
C CYS A 55 -0.84 -0.97 9.20
N TYR A 56 -0.05 -0.53 8.21
CA TYR A 56 0.20 -1.29 6.99
C TYR A 56 1.00 -2.57 7.27
N ARG A 57 1.98 -2.50 8.19
CA ARG A 57 2.78 -3.64 8.65
C ARG A 57 1.94 -4.68 9.37
N ASP A 58 1.08 -4.22 10.28
CA ASP A 58 0.40 -5.08 11.26
C ASP A 58 -0.89 -5.69 10.70
N MET A 59 -1.39 -5.18 9.57
CA MET A 59 -2.57 -5.72 8.93
C MET A 59 -2.39 -7.18 8.47
N LYS A 60 -3.25 -8.05 9.00
CA LYS A 60 -3.28 -9.48 8.68
C LYS A 60 -4.48 -9.86 7.82
N ASN A 61 -4.36 -10.99 7.11
CA ASN A 61 -5.49 -11.67 6.51
C ASN A 61 -6.20 -12.55 7.57
N SER A 62 -7.32 -13.17 7.20
CA SER A 62 -8.07 -14.05 8.10
C SER A 62 -7.29 -15.30 8.57
N LYS A 63 -6.12 -15.57 8.00
CA LYS A 63 -5.20 -16.66 8.39
C LYS A 63 -4.04 -16.18 9.26
N GLY A 64 -4.04 -14.91 9.70
CA GLY A 64 -2.99 -14.32 10.53
C GLY A 64 -1.69 -13.96 9.77
N GLN A 65 -1.65 -14.10 8.45
CA GLN A 65 -0.47 -13.77 7.65
C GLN A 65 -0.48 -12.28 7.24
N PRO A 66 0.69 -11.66 7.00
CA PRO A 66 0.76 -10.29 6.49
C PRO A 66 -0.10 -10.11 5.24
N LYS A 67 -0.98 -9.11 5.25
CA LYS A 67 -1.91 -8.83 4.14
C LYS A 67 -1.29 -7.90 3.09
N CYS A 68 -0.52 -6.92 3.54
CA CYS A 68 -0.06 -5.82 2.71
C CYS A 68 1.34 -6.12 2.12
N PRO A 69 1.59 -5.74 0.85
CA PRO A 69 2.85 -6.03 0.15
C PRO A 69 4.10 -5.45 0.80
#